data_AF-A0A4Q5QUJ1-F1
#
_entry.id   AF-A0A4Q5QUJ1-F1
#
_cell.length_a   1.000
_cell.length_b   1.000
_cell.length_c   1.000
_cell.angle_alpha   90.00
_cell.angle_beta   90.00
_cell.angle_gamma   90.00
#
_symmetry.space_group_name_H-M   'P 1'
#
loop_
_entity.id
_entity.type
_entity.pdbx_description
1 polymer ?
#
loop_
_entity_poly.entity_id
_entity_poly.type
_entity_poly.pdbx_seq_one_letter_code
_entity_poly.pdbx_strand_id
1 'polypeptide(L)'
;MNKRLLYACLLIVVSVILLVRCIGGKEKKDLRGNEFAGAEACISCHKSIYDSYSTTAHHNTSKAAADSTILGSFKSPDNIFDFTNGVQVKMESRDSGLFQAAYLNNQLQEARRFEMTIGSGRKAQTYLYFKGDQYMQLPLSYLVSAHNWANSPGFPASHPRFDRVVNTACFGCHTSKVEVKGIKTQGTG
;
A
#
# COMPACT_ATOMS: atom_id res chain seq x y z
N MET A 1 35.25 -35.14 -31.03
CA MET A 1 34.41 -33.96 -30.70
C MET A 1 35.26 -32.95 -29.94
N ASN A 2 35.41 -31.73 -30.45
CA ASN A 2 36.41 -30.78 -29.96
C ASN A 2 35.90 -30.10 -28.69
N LYS A 3 36.50 -30.39 -27.52
CA LYS A 3 36.01 -29.93 -26.20
C LYS A 3 35.81 -28.40 -26.14
N ARG A 4 36.62 -27.64 -26.90
CA ARG A 4 36.50 -26.18 -27.04
C ARG A 4 35.18 -25.74 -27.71
N LEU A 5 34.71 -26.45 -28.73
CA LEU A 5 33.40 -26.19 -29.34
C LEU A 5 32.25 -26.47 -28.36
N LEU A 6 32.39 -27.52 -27.56
CA LEU A 6 31.39 -27.92 -26.56
C LEU A 6 31.22 -26.85 -25.47
N TYR A 7 32.31 -26.27 -24.96
CA TYR A 7 32.25 -25.18 -23.99
C TYR A 7 31.68 -23.88 -24.59
N ALA A 8 32.03 -23.56 -25.84
CA ALA A 8 31.51 -22.37 -26.53
C ALA A 8 29.99 -22.45 -26.73
N CYS A 9 29.47 -23.61 -27.17
CA CYS A 9 28.02 -23.81 -27.31
C CYS A 9 27.30 -23.69 -25.97
N LEU A 10 27.86 -24.24 -24.88
CA LEU A 10 27.24 -24.21 -23.56
C LEU A 10 27.16 -22.76 -23.01
N LEU A 11 28.19 -21.94 -23.24
CA LEU A 11 28.20 -20.52 -22.90
C LEU A 11 27.16 -19.71 -23.67
N ILE A 12 26.98 -19.99 -24.97
CA ILE A 12 25.96 -19.35 -25.80
C ILE A 12 24.56 -19.72 -25.31
N VAL A 13 24.32 -21.01 -25.03
CA VAL A 13 23.01 -21.47 -24.52
C VAL A 13 22.67 -20.82 -23.19
N VAL A 14 23.62 -20.74 -22.24
CA VAL A 14 23.41 -20.06 -20.95
C VAL A 14 23.13 -18.58 -21.14
N SER A 15 23.88 -17.90 -22.01
CA SER A 15 23.67 -16.48 -22.32
C SER A 15 22.30 -16.22 -22.95
N VAL A 16 21.85 -17.09 -23.85
CA VAL A 16 20.51 -17.02 -24.46
C VAL A 16 19.42 -17.26 -23.42
N ILE A 17 19.58 -18.24 -22.52
CA ILE A 17 18.63 -18.49 -21.42
C ILE A 17 18.52 -17.29 -20.49
N LEU A 18 19.66 -16.65 -20.16
CA LEU A 18 19.68 -15.43 -19.34
C LEU A 18 18.97 -14.26 -20.06
N LEU A 19 19.25 -14.06 -21.35
CA LEU A 19 18.60 -13.01 -22.15
C LEU A 19 17.09 -13.25 -22.30
N VAL A 20 16.65 -14.48 -22.55
CA VAL A 20 15.22 -14.83 -22.63
C VAL A 20 14.52 -14.62 -21.29
N ARG A 21 15.18 -14.87 -20.16
CA ARG A 21 14.64 -14.56 -18.83
C ARG A 21 14.56 -13.06 -18.53
N CYS A 22 15.48 -12.26 -19.05
CA CYS A 22 15.42 -10.80 -18.93
C CYS A 22 14.33 -10.18 -19.81
N ILE A 23 14.07 -10.74 -20.99
CA ILE A 23 13.08 -10.20 -21.96
C ILE A 23 11.67 -10.75 -21.70
N GLY A 24 11.55 -11.98 -21.20
CA GLY A 24 10.30 -12.70 -21.01
C GLY A 24 9.49 -12.34 -19.76
N GLY A 25 9.49 -11.07 -19.35
CA GLY A 25 8.58 -10.61 -18.30
C GLY A 25 7.14 -10.66 -18.79
N LYS A 26 6.25 -11.44 -18.12
CA LYS A 26 4.82 -11.41 -18.41
C LYS A 26 4.30 -9.98 -18.27
N GLU A 27 3.62 -9.46 -19.31
CA GLU A 27 2.85 -8.22 -19.17
C GLU A 27 1.91 -8.36 -17.97
N LYS A 28 2.10 -7.52 -16.96
CA LYS A 28 1.11 -7.37 -15.90
C LYS A 28 -0.05 -6.60 -16.49
N LYS A 29 -1.19 -7.27 -16.69
CA LYS A 29 -2.43 -6.61 -17.07
C LYS A 29 -2.73 -5.51 -16.06
N ASP A 30 -2.72 -4.26 -16.50
CA ASP A 30 -3.11 -3.13 -15.66
C ASP A 30 -4.60 -3.26 -15.32
N LEU A 31 -4.92 -3.30 -14.03
CA LEU A 31 -6.30 -3.39 -13.56
C LEU A 31 -7.13 -2.16 -13.93
N ARG A 32 -6.46 -1.06 -14.29
CA ARG A 32 -7.08 0.16 -14.76
C ARG A 32 -7.55 0.06 -16.22
N GLY A 33 -7.25 -1.01 -16.95
CA GLY A 33 -7.69 -1.18 -18.34
C GLY A 33 -6.62 -0.83 -19.37
N ASN A 34 -6.86 -1.25 -20.62
CA ASN A 34 -5.87 -1.17 -21.70
C ASN A 34 -5.59 0.28 -22.14
N GLU A 35 -6.47 1.22 -21.79
CA GLU A 35 -6.28 2.65 -22.02
C GLU A 35 -5.26 3.30 -21.07
N PHE A 36 -4.88 2.62 -19.99
CA PHE A 36 -3.84 3.07 -19.05
C PHE A 36 -2.49 2.43 -19.39
N ALA A 37 -1.58 3.21 -19.98
CA ALA A 37 -0.25 2.74 -20.37
C ALA A 37 0.75 2.58 -19.20
N GLY A 38 0.40 3.08 -18.01
CA GLY A 38 1.34 3.15 -16.88
C GLY A 38 2.39 4.27 -17.03
N ALA A 39 3.09 4.61 -15.94
CA ALA A 39 4.09 5.66 -15.97
C ALA A 39 5.40 5.20 -16.63
N GLU A 40 5.63 3.88 -16.63
CA GLU A 40 6.82 3.22 -17.15
C GLU A 40 6.91 3.31 -18.67
N ALA A 41 5.77 3.31 -19.37
CA ALA A 41 5.70 3.51 -20.82
C ALA A 41 6.28 4.87 -21.27
N CYS A 42 6.31 5.85 -20.37
CA CYS A 42 6.80 7.20 -20.66
C CYS A 42 8.33 7.31 -20.58
N ILE A 43 9.03 6.34 -19.98
CA ILE A 43 10.45 6.48 -19.59
C ILE A 43 11.36 6.65 -20.80
N SER A 44 11.13 5.92 -21.90
CA SER A 44 12.03 5.93 -23.07
C SER A 44 12.17 7.31 -23.70
N CYS A 45 11.13 8.13 -23.65
CA CYS A 45 11.11 9.48 -24.23
C CYS A 45 11.25 10.58 -23.15
N HIS A 46 10.80 10.32 -21.92
CA HIS A 46 10.69 11.32 -20.86
C HIS A 46 11.40 10.92 -19.57
N LYS A 47 12.60 10.34 -19.68
CA LYS A 47 13.38 9.83 -18.53
C LYS A 47 13.57 10.85 -17.41
N SER A 48 13.98 12.08 -17.71
CA SER A 48 14.22 13.11 -16.67
C SER A 48 12.95 13.51 -15.93
N ILE A 49 11.82 13.60 -16.64
CA ILE A 49 10.50 13.87 -16.05
C ILE A 49 10.09 12.71 -15.15
N TYR A 50 10.23 11.47 -15.62
CA TYR A 50 9.93 10.30 -14.80
C TYR A 50 10.79 10.26 -13.53
N ASP A 51 12.11 10.43 -13.67
CA ASP A 51 13.05 10.39 -12.55
C ASP A 51 12.68 11.45 -11.50
N SER A 52 12.43 12.70 -11.92
CA SER A 52 11.99 13.76 -11.01
C SER A 52 10.62 13.46 -10.38
N TYR A 53 9.62 13.06 -11.18
CA TYR A 53 8.27 12.76 -10.72
C TYR A 53 8.24 11.65 -9.67
N SER A 54 9.04 10.59 -9.84
CA SER A 54 9.11 9.43 -8.93
C SER A 54 9.47 9.81 -7.48
N THR A 55 10.18 10.93 -7.31
CA THR A 55 10.57 11.45 -5.98
C THR A 55 9.54 12.38 -5.37
N THR A 56 8.51 12.78 -6.12
CA THR A 56 7.52 13.76 -5.66
C THR A 56 6.53 13.16 -4.66
N ALA A 57 5.92 14.04 -3.86
CA ALA A 57 4.81 13.66 -2.99
C ALA A 57 3.62 13.10 -3.78
N HIS A 58 3.39 13.58 -5.01
CA HIS A 58 2.29 13.10 -5.85
C HIS A 58 2.48 11.63 -6.22
N HIS A 59 3.67 11.24 -6.67
CA HIS A 59 3.97 9.84 -6.97
C HIS A 59 3.84 8.95 -5.73
N ASN A 60 4.26 9.46 -4.57
CA ASN A 60 4.27 8.71 -3.32
C ASN A 60 2.95 8.75 -2.55
N THR A 61 1.89 9.36 -3.10
CA THR A 61 0.63 9.61 -2.38
C THR A 61 -0.18 8.35 -2.09
N SER A 62 -0.05 7.30 -2.91
CA SER A 62 -0.74 6.02 -2.72
C SER A 62 0.19 4.86 -3.07
N LYS A 63 0.30 3.87 -2.19
CA LYS A 63 1.11 2.67 -2.42
C LYS A 63 0.45 1.45 -1.78
N ALA A 64 0.77 0.26 -2.30
CA ALA A 64 0.52 -0.97 -1.55
C ALA A 64 1.24 -0.89 -0.20
N ALA A 65 0.58 -1.37 0.85
CA ALA A 65 1.15 -1.41 2.18
C ALA A 65 2.20 -2.53 2.29
N ALA A 66 3.37 -2.18 2.77
CA ALA A 66 4.50 -3.07 3.03
C ALA A 66 5.41 -2.43 4.08
N ASP A 67 6.33 -3.21 4.64
CA ASP A 67 7.35 -2.70 5.58
C ASP A 67 8.13 -1.51 5.02
N SER A 68 8.36 -1.47 3.70
CA SER A 68 9.08 -0.40 3.02
C SER A 68 8.25 0.85 2.72
N THR A 69 6.92 0.79 2.86
CA THR A 69 6.02 1.91 2.52
C THR A 69 5.27 2.48 3.72
N ILE A 70 5.15 1.72 4.81
CA ILE A 70 4.57 2.18 6.08
C ILE A 70 5.64 2.88 6.89
N LEU A 71 5.36 4.11 7.32
CA LEU A 71 6.29 4.91 8.12
C LEU A 71 6.34 4.55 9.60
N GLY A 72 5.24 4.04 10.16
CA GLY A 72 5.15 3.79 11.59
C GLY A 72 5.84 2.50 12.04
N SER A 73 6.29 2.48 13.30
CA SER A 73 6.97 1.33 13.90
C SER A 73 6.01 0.18 14.20
N PHE A 74 6.46 -1.06 13.95
CA PHE A 74 5.81 -2.29 14.38
C PHE A 74 6.50 -2.92 15.61
N LYS A 75 7.47 -2.22 16.21
CA LYS A 75 8.21 -2.68 17.38
C LYS A 75 7.75 -1.99 18.66
N SER A 76 7.63 -2.76 19.73
CA SER A 76 7.34 -2.26 21.07
C SER A 76 8.48 -1.37 21.60
N PRO A 77 8.17 -0.28 22.32
CA PRO A 77 6.82 0.17 22.72
C PRO A 77 6.08 1.03 21.68
N ASP A 78 6.75 1.45 20.60
CA ASP A 78 6.23 2.42 19.63
C ASP A 78 5.17 1.86 18.67
N ASN A 79 4.76 0.61 18.86
CA ASN A 79 3.73 -0.06 18.05
C ASN A 79 2.39 -0.15 18.76
N ILE A 80 2.17 0.67 19.78
CA ILE A 80 0.98 0.60 20.64
C ILE A 80 0.31 1.97 20.70
N PHE A 81 -1.02 1.98 20.59
CA PHE A 81 -1.85 3.14 20.86
C PHE A 81 -2.98 2.77 21.81
N ASP A 82 -3.11 3.50 22.91
CA ASP A 82 -4.14 3.29 23.93
C ASP A 82 -5.33 4.23 23.73
N PHE A 83 -6.53 3.66 23.72
CA PHE A 83 -7.78 4.42 23.73
C PHE A 83 -8.30 4.55 25.17
N THR A 84 -9.08 5.61 25.42
CA THR A 84 -9.56 5.92 26.78
C THR A 84 -10.58 4.92 27.33
N ASN A 85 -11.20 4.10 26.48
CA ASN A 85 -12.07 3.01 26.91
C ASN A 85 -11.32 1.73 27.33
N GLY A 86 -9.98 1.76 27.38
CA GLY A 86 -9.14 0.61 27.75
C GLY A 86 -8.84 -0.35 26.59
N VAL A 87 -9.30 -0.06 25.37
CA VAL A 87 -8.89 -0.80 24.17
C VAL A 87 -7.51 -0.32 23.74
N GLN A 88 -6.62 -1.27 23.50
CA GLN A 88 -5.29 -1.02 22.96
C GLN A 88 -5.23 -1.52 21.52
N VAL A 89 -4.77 -0.67 20.60
CA VAL A 89 -4.47 -1.09 19.22
C VAL A 89 -2.97 -1.28 19.09
N LYS A 90 -2.57 -2.47 18.67
CA LYS A 90 -1.19 -2.85 18.39
C LYS A 90 -0.95 -2.96 16.90
N MET A 91 0.18 -2.43 16.46
CA MET A 91 0.71 -2.59 15.12
C MET A 91 1.59 -3.83 15.12
N GLU A 92 1.11 -4.87 14.46
CA GLU A 92 1.72 -6.20 14.51
C GLU A 92 2.25 -6.61 13.14
N SER A 93 3.47 -7.11 13.13
CA SER A 93 4.00 -7.89 12.00
C SER A 93 3.80 -9.37 12.31
N ARG A 94 3.05 -10.05 11.45
CA ARG A 94 2.76 -11.49 11.51
C ARG A 94 3.27 -12.14 10.22
N ASP A 95 3.45 -13.46 10.19
CA ASP A 95 3.91 -14.18 8.98
C ASP A 95 3.03 -13.91 7.75
N SER A 96 1.73 -13.73 8.00
CA SER A 96 0.80 -13.40 6.93
C SER A 96 0.97 -11.96 6.45
N GLY A 97 1.36 -11.00 7.31
CA GLY A 97 1.65 -9.61 6.97
C GLY A 97 1.41 -8.64 8.12
N LEU A 98 1.10 -7.38 7.80
CA LEU A 98 1.03 -6.28 8.77
C LEU A 98 -0.42 -6.00 9.18
N PHE A 99 -0.65 -5.75 10.47
CA PHE A 99 -2.00 -5.59 11.04
C PHE A 99 -2.08 -4.45 12.05
N GLN A 100 -3.25 -3.77 12.09
CA GLN A 100 -3.72 -3.13 13.31
C GLN A 100 -4.65 -4.10 14.03
N ALA A 101 -4.30 -4.43 15.27
CA ALA A 101 -5.01 -5.40 16.10
C ALA A 101 -5.48 -4.74 17.40
N ALA A 102 -6.79 -4.67 17.60
CA ALA A 102 -7.42 -4.13 18.80
C ALA A 102 -7.59 -5.22 19.86
N TYR A 103 -7.19 -4.89 21.09
CA TYR A 103 -7.28 -5.77 22.26
C TYR A 103 -8.01 -5.07 23.39
N LEU A 104 -8.87 -5.80 24.09
CA LEU A 104 -9.47 -5.40 25.35
C LEU A 104 -9.11 -6.47 26.38
N ASN A 105 -8.51 -6.08 27.50
CA ASN A 105 -8.06 -7.03 28.54
C ASN A 105 -7.22 -8.20 27.97
N ASN A 106 -6.29 -7.88 27.05
CA ASN A 106 -5.45 -8.84 26.31
C ASN A 106 -6.21 -9.83 25.40
N GLN A 107 -7.53 -9.69 25.22
CA GLN A 107 -8.31 -10.48 24.28
C GLN A 107 -8.44 -9.73 22.95
N LEU A 108 -8.08 -10.39 21.86
CA LEU A 108 -8.20 -9.85 20.51
C LEU A 108 -9.69 -9.61 20.18
N GLN A 109 -10.03 -8.38 19.83
CA GLN A 109 -11.38 -7.98 19.43
C GLN A 109 -11.50 -7.93 17.91
N GLU A 110 -10.54 -7.27 17.25
CA GLU A 110 -10.52 -7.13 15.80
C GLU A 110 -9.08 -6.99 15.31
N ALA A 111 -8.77 -7.60 14.17
CA ALA A 111 -7.52 -7.38 13.47
C ALA A 111 -7.81 -7.14 11.99
N ARG A 112 -7.19 -6.11 11.42
CA ARG A 112 -7.29 -5.78 10.00
C ARG A 112 -5.91 -5.53 9.43
N ARG A 113 -5.69 -6.09 8.25
CA ARG A 113 -4.43 -6.02 7.52
C ARG A 113 -4.25 -4.62 6.93
N PHE A 114 -3.02 -4.13 6.90
CA PHE A 114 -2.66 -3.00 6.06
C PHE A 114 -2.59 -3.46 4.59
N GLU A 115 -3.43 -2.90 3.73
CA GLU A 115 -3.45 -3.22 2.29
C GLU A 115 -2.91 -2.06 1.46
N MET A 116 -3.22 -0.83 1.84
CA MET A 116 -2.82 0.36 1.10
C MET A 116 -2.47 1.52 2.04
N THR A 117 -1.48 2.31 1.65
CA THR A 117 -1.10 3.58 2.28
C THR A 117 -1.66 4.73 1.46
N ILE A 118 -2.25 5.72 2.11
CA ILE A 118 -2.72 6.99 1.53
C ILE A 118 -2.02 8.14 2.24
N GLY A 119 -1.46 9.07 1.47
CA GLY A 119 -0.61 10.15 1.93
C GLY A 119 0.86 9.88 1.63
N SER A 120 1.56 10.92 1.15
CA SER A 120 2.97 10.85 0.75
C SER A 120 3.96 10.70 1.91
N GLY A 121 3.49 10.69 3.15
CA GLY A 121 4.38 10.69 4.31
C GLY A 121 5.03 12.04 4.62
N ARG A 122 4.60 13.14 3.98
CA ARG A 122 5.07 14.49 4.34
C ARG A 122 4.46 15.04 5.63
N LYS A 123 3.24 14.63 5.94
CA LYS A 123 2.48 15.09 7.12
C LYS A 123 1.92 13.91 7.89
N ALA A 124 1.24 13.02 7.18
CA ALA A 124 0.72 11.78 7.74
C ALA A 124 0.65 10.69 6.67
N GLN A 125 0.47 9.46 7.12
CA GLN A 125 0.00 8.33 6.33
C GLN A 125 -1.22 7.72 6.99
N THR A 126 -2.26 7.52 6.20
CA THR A 126 -3.49 6.81 6.58
C THR A 126 -3.51 5.47 5.85
N TYR A 127 -4.12 4.46 6.46
CA TYR A 127 -4.02 3.09 5.96
C TYR A 127 -5.39 2.49 5.73
N LEU A 128 -5.49 1.70 4.67
CA LEU A 128 -6.75 1.12 4.22
C LEU A 128 -6.66 -0.41 4.19
N TYR A 129 -7.82 -1.03 4.29
CA TYR A 129 -8.02 -2.47 4.09
C TYR A 129 -9.27 -2.72 3.23
N PHE A 130 -9.37 -3.92 2.66
CA PHE A 130 -10.53 -4.32 1.85
C PHE A 130 -11.57 -5.06 2.67
N LYS A 131 -12.84 -4.72 2.52
CA LYS A 131 -13.99 -5.48 3.03
C LYS A 131 -15.00 -5.68 1.91
N GLY A 132 -14.95 -6.84 1.26
CA GLY A 132 -15.67 -7.05 0.01
C GLY A 132 -15.16 -6.06 -1.05
N ASP A 133 -16.08 -5.35 -1.70
CA ASP A 133 -15.77 -4.35 -2.74
C ASP A 133 -15.52 -2.93 -2.18
N GLN A 134 -15.37 -2.78 -0.86
CA GLN A 134 -15.20 -1.49 -0.20
C GLN A 134 -13.78 -1.31 0.37
N TYR A 135 -13.25 -0.12 0.18
CA TYR A 135 -12.08 0.36 0.91
C TYR A 135 -12.52 0.89 2.27
N MET A 136 -11.92 0.35 3.31
CA MET A 136 -12.18 0.70 4.70
C MET A 136 -10.94 1.35 5.29
N GLN A 137 -11.10 2.41 6.07
CA GLN A 137 -9.99 3.07 6.74
C GLN A 137 -9.68 2.39 8.08
N LEU A 138 -8.40 2.09 8.32
CA LEU A 138 -7.89 1.62 9.61
C LEU A 138 -7.91 2.74 10.66
N PRO A 139 -8.10 2.41 11.95
CA PRO A 139 -8.30 3.42 13.00
C PRO A 139 -7.10 4.33 13.21
N LEU A 140 -5.87 3.84 13.06
CA LEU A 140 -4.68 4.63 13.30
C LEU A 140 -3.99 5.07 12.02
N SER A 141 -3.53 6.32 12.00
CA SER A 141 -2.63 6.90 11.02
C SER A 141 -1.26 7.11 11.66
N TYR A 142 -0.22 7.22 10.85
CA TYR A 142 1.08 7.68 11.32
C TYR A 142 1.19 9.19 11.11
N LEU A 143 1.50 9.95 12.17
CA LEU A 143 1.67 11.39 12.12
C LEU A 143 3.14 11.75 12.22
N VAL A 144 3.67 12.36 11.16
CA VAL A 144 5.12 12.64 11.02
C VAL A 144 5.61 13.62 12.07
N SER A 145 4.82 14.66 12.36
CA SER A 145 5.20 15.66 13.39
C SER A 145 5.28 15.06 14.79
N ALA A 146 4.47 14.06 15.09
CA ALA A 146 4.47 13.36 16.37
C ALA A 146 5.48 12.20 16.41
N HIS A 147 6.05 11.82 15.25
CA HIS A 147 6.87 10.62 15.09
C HIS A 147 6.22 9.36 15.67
N ASN A 148 4.88 9.27 15.59
CA ASN A 148 4.13 8.20 16.22
C ASN A 148 2.77 7.96 15.56
N TRP A 149 2.16 6.83 15.90
CA TRP A 149 0.78 6.51 15.60
C TRP A 149 -0.18 7.46 16.31
N ALA A 150 -1.26 7.82 15.62
CA ALA A 150 -2.30 8.68 16.11
C ALA A 150 -3.65 8.17 15.63
N ASN A 151 -4.70 8.42 16.42
CA ASN A 151 -6.06 8.17 15.98
C ASN A 151 -6.37 8.96 14.71
N SER A 152 -6.94 8.29 13.72
CA SER A 152 -7.24 8.87 12.42
C SER A 152 -8.18 10.09 12.57
N PRO A 153 -7.97 11.18 11.80
CA PRO A 153 -8.86 12.34 11.85
C PRO A 153 -10.33 11.98 11.58
N GLY A 154 -11.22 12.48 12.43
CA GLY A 154 -12.66 12.21 12.36
C GLY A 154 -13.09 10.85 12.90
N PHE A 155 -12.18 10.09 13.55
CA PHE A 155 -12.54 8.91 14.31
C PHE A 155 -12.89 9.30 15.75
N PRO A 156 -13.74 8.52 16.43
CA PRO A 156 -14.01 8.71 17.86
C PRO A 156 -12.71 8.62 18.67
N ALA A 157 -12.50 9.54 19.60
CA ALA A 157 -11.30 9.56 20.44
C ALA A 157 -11.31 8.45 21.51
N SER A 158 -12.49 7.93 21.85
CA SER A 158 -12.68 7.00 22.96
C SER A 158 -12.42 5.53 22.62
N HIS A 159 -12.54 5.15 21.35
CA HIS A 159 -12.43 3.75 20.92
C HIS A 159 -12.00 3.65 19.44
N PRO A 160 -11.33 2.56 19.04
CA PRO A 160 -11.03 2.33 17.64
C PRO A 160 -12.30 2.01 16.85
N ARG A 161 -12.32 2.41 15.59
CA ARG A 161 -13.39 2.12 14.63
C ARG A 161 -12.75 1.46 13.42
N PHE A 162 -13.31 0.37 12.90
CA PHE A 162 -12.80 -0.31 11.69
C PHE A 162 -13.78 -0.29 10.52
N ASP A 163 -14.98 0.27 10.68
CA ASP A 163 -16.07 0.21 9.70
C ASP A 163 -16.27 1.54 8.92
N ARG A 164 -15.28 2.45 8.91
CA ARG A 164 -15.34 3.68 8.12
C ARG A 164 -15.02 3.38 6.65
N VAL A 165 -16.04 3.47 5.80
CA VAL A 165 -15.89 3.40 4.34
C VAL A 165 -15.15 4.64 3.83
N VAL A 166 -14.18 4.45 2.95
CA VAL A 166 -13.55 5.52 2.18
C VAL A 166 -14.34 5.73 0.90
N ASN A 167 -14.89 6.93 0.74
CA ASN A 167 -15.67 7.26 -0.45
C ASN A 167 -14.77 7.65 -1.63
N THR A 168 -15.39 7.76 -2.80
CA THR A 168 -14.73 8.05 -4.08
C THR A 168 -14.04 9.42 -4.11
N ALA A 169 -14.45 10.38 -3.28
CA ALA A 169 -13.85 11.71 -3.24
C ALA A 169 -12.37 11.65 -2.82
N CYS A 170 -12.01 10.73 -1.92
CA CYS A 170 -10.62 10.51 -1.54
C CYS A 170 -9.79 9.96 -2.72
N PHE A 171 -10.34 9.01 -3.46
CA PHE A 171 -9.61 8.39 -4.58
C PHE A 171 -9.50 9.28 -5.81
N GLY A 172 -10.44 10.21 -6.01
CA GLY A 172 -10.43 11.15 -7.13
C GLY A 172 -9.17 12.01 -7.19
N CYS A 173 -8.56 12.32 -6.04
CA CYS A 173 -7.33 13.12 -5.98
C CYS A 173 -6.07 12.30 -5.65
N HIS A 174 -6.22 11.10 -5.06
CA HIS A 174 -5.10 10.31 -4.55
C HIS A 174 -4.77 9.07 -5.38
N THR A 175 -5.47 8.84 -6.50
CA THR A 175 -5.21 7.68 -7.38
C THR A 175 -5.29 8.09 -8.85
N SER A 176 -4.71 7.28 -9.73
CA SER A 176 -4.81 7.50 -11.19
C SER A 176 -6.14 7.01 -11.78
N LYS A 177 -6.80 6.05 -11.13
CA LYS A 177 -8.13 5.54 -11.51
C LYS A 177 -8.78 4.87 -10.31
N VAL A 178 -10.10 5.04 -10.19
CA VAL A 178 -10.95 4.29 -9.27
C VAL A 178 -12.12 3.71 -10.06
N GLU A 179 -12.44 2.44 -9.84
CA GLU A 179 -13.67 1.83 -10.33
C GLU A 179 -14.75 1.99 -9.26
N VAL A 180 -15.94 2.45 -9.66
CA VAL A 180 -17.08 2.64 -8.74
C VAL A 180 -18.16 1.62 -9.12
N LYS A 181 -18.38 0.62 -8.25
CA LYS A 181 -19.44 -0.37 -8.43
C LYS A 181 -20.65 0.01 -7.57
N GLY A 182 -21.78 0.28 -8.22
CA GLY A 182 -23.05 0.58 -7.56
C GLY A 182 -23.05 1.92 -6.82
N ILE A 183 -23.55 2.98 -7.46
CA ILE A 183 -23.80 4.25 -6.77
C ILE A 183 -25.03 4.07 -5.89
N LYS A 184 -24.83 3.82 -4.59
CA LYS A 184 -25.89 4.06 -3.60
C LYS A 184 -25.82 5.52 -3.21
N THR A 185 -26.66 6.35 -3.83
CA THR A 185 -26.91 7.72 -3.38
C THR A 185 -27.37 7.66 -1.91
N GLN A 186 -26.48 7.98 -0.98
CA GLN A 186 -26.91 8.41 0.35
C GLN A 186 -27.37 9.85 0.20
N GLY A 187 -28.60 10.01 -0.33
CA GLY A 187 -29.31 11.27 -0.27
C GLY A 187 -29.60 11.56 1.19
N THR A 188 -28.96 12.59 1.75
CA THR A 188 -29.43 13.24 2.96
C THR A 188 -30.72 13.98 2.61
N GLY A 189 -31.85 13.39 2.96
CA GLY A 189 -33.10 14.12 3.18
C GLY A 189 -33.10 14.77 4.56
#